data_AF-A0A3M1YNH1-F1
#
_entry.id   AF-A0A3M1YNH1-F1
#
_cell.length_a   1.000
_cell.length_b   1.000
_cell.length_c   1.000
_cell.angle_alpha   90.00
_cell.angle_beta   90.00
_cell.angle_gamma   90.00
#
_symmetry.space_group_name_H-M   'P 1'
#
loop_
_entity.id
_entity.type
_entity.pdbx_description
1 polymer ?
#
loop_
_entity_poly.entity_id
_entity_poly.type
_entity_poly.pdbx_seq_one_letter_code
_entity_poly.pdbx_strand_id
1 'polypeptide(L)'
;MIKQSDIEGRLRLFRYGIVVVVVVTFLVSFITPIVALNAALGSAAPPATQHLGTAIIFTVVAAIVGAAAYFAYSAILQRSMQNQSAEQQSGED
;
A
#
# COMPACT_ATOMS: atom_id res chain seq x y z
N MET A 1 -25.48 13.62 -2.66
CA MET A 1 -24.22 14.15 -3.23
C MET A 1 -23.06 13.71 -2.36
N ILE A 2 -22.27 12.74 -2.82
CA ILE A 2 -20.93 12.54 -2.26
C ILE A 2 -20.16 13.81 -2.58
N LYS A 3 -19.78 14.57 -1.56
CA LYS A 3 -19.01 15.79 -1.76
C LYS A 3 -17.63 15.38 -2.29
N GLN A 4 -17.13 16.07 -3.32
CA GLN A 4 -15.79 15.86 -3.86
C GLN A 4 -14.70 15.81 -2.76
N SER A 5 -14.92 16.54 -1.65
CA SER A 5 -14.06 16.54 -0.47
C SER A 5 -13.90 15.17 0.21
N ASP A 6 -14.96 14.34 0.23
CA ASP A 6 -14.91 13.00 0.83
C ASP A 6 -14.04 12.05 -0.01
N ILE A 7 -14.04 12.24 -1.32
CA ILE A 7 -13.27 11.44 -2.27
C ILE A 7 -11.78 11.79 -2.17
N GLU A 8 -11.46 13.09 -2.17
CA GLU A 8 -10.09 13.55 -1.95
C GLU A 8 -9.55 13.10 -0.60
N GLY A 9 -10.38 13.14 0.46
CA GLY A 9 -10.03 12.62 1.78
C GLY A 9 -9.68 11.12 1.75
N ARG A 10 -10.49 10.30 1.09
CA ARG A 10 -10.27 8.86 0.94
C ARG A 10 -9.01 8.54 0.14
N LEU A 11 -8.74 9.25 -0.97
CA LEU A 11 -7.50 9.06 -1.73
C LEU A 11 -6.26 9.46 -0.93
N ARG A 12 -6.34 10.54 -0.12
CA ARG A 12 -5.24 10.94 0.78
C ARG A 12 -4.96 9.87 1.81
N LEU A 13 -6.00 9.35 2.46
CA LEU A 13 -5.89 8.24 3.41
C LEU A 13 -5.26 7.01 2.76
N PHE A 14 -5.66 6.67 1.54
CA PHE A 14 -5.10 5.53 0.81
C PHE A 14 -3.62 5.71 0.49
N ARG A 15 -3.19 6.93 0.09
CA ARG A 15 -1.77 7.25 -0.11
C ARG A 15 -0.96 7.07 1.19
N TYR A 16 -1.44 7.63 2.30
CA TYR A 16 -0.78 7.46 3.59
C TYR A 16 -0.76 5.99 4.03
N GLY A 17 -1.85 5.27 3.80
CA GLY A 17 -1.95 3.83 4.07
C GLY A 17 -0.89 3.01 3.32
N ILE A 18 -0.66 3.31 2.03
CA ILE A 18 0.39 2.64 1.25
C ILE A 18 1.77 2.90 1.86
N VAL A 19 2.08 4.15 2.23
CA VAL A 19 3.37 4.47 2.86
C VAL A 19 3.55 3.67 4.14
N VAL A 20 2.51 3.60 5.00
CA VAL A 20 2.54 2.80 6.23
C VAL A 20 2.78 1.33 5.93
N VAL A 21 2.06 0.74 4.97
CA VAL A 21 2.21 -0.66 4.58
C VAL A 21 3.62 -0.94 4.06
N VAL A 22 4.19 -0.06 3.25
CA VAL A 22 5.56 -0.21 2.71
C VAL A 22 6.59 -0.18 3.83
N VAL A 23 6.49 0.77 4.77
CA VAL A 23 7.41 0.87 5.91
C VAL A 23 7.28 -0.35 6.83
N VAL A 24 6.05 -0.78 7.15
CA VAL A 24 5.83 -1.97 7.97
C VAL A 24 6.37 -3.22 7.27
N THR A 25 6.16 -3.35 5.97
CA THR A 25 6.68 -4.48 5.19
C THR A 25 8.20 -4.50 5.22
N PHE A 26 8.87 -3.36 5.04
CA PHE A 26 10.32 -3.26 5.16
C PHE A 26 10.80 -3.73 6.54
N LEU A 27 10.19 -3.21 7.62
CA LEU A 27 10.56 -3.57 8.98
C LEU A 27 10.34 -5.05 9.25
N VAL A 28 9.19 -5.61 8.84
CA VAL A 28 8.89 -7.04 9.00
C VAL A 28 9.89 -7.88 8.20
N SER A 29 10.13 -7.57 6.93
CA SER A 29 11.08 -8.31 6.09
C SER A 29 12.52 -8.22 6.60
N PHE A 30 12.90 -7.13 7.27
CA PHE A 30 14.23 -6.97 7.85
C PHE A 30 14.37 -7.65 9.23
N ILE A 31 13.41 -7.44 10.13
CA ILE A 31 13.49 -7.88 11.53
C ILE A 31 13.19 -9.38 11.65
N THR A 32 12.20 -9.90 10.91
CA THR A 32 11.77 -11.30 11.02
C THR A 32 12.90 -12.31 10.82
N PRO A 33 13.73 -12.24 9.76
CA PRO A 33 14.83 -13.18 9.60
C PRO A 33 15.87 -13.06 10.72
N ILE A 34 16.14 -11.85 11.23
CA ILE A 34 17.07 -11.62 12.34
C ILE A 34 16.55 -12.30 13.62
N VAL A 35 15.28 -12.11 13.95
CA VAL A 35 14.66 -12.71 15.14
C VAL A 35 14.62 -14.23 15.01
N ALA A 36 14.22 -14.74 13.84
CA ALA A 36 14.16 -16.18 13.58
C ALA A 36 15.53 -16.86 13.64
N LEU A 37 16.57 -16.25 13.04
CA LEU A 37 17.93 -16.79 13.07
C LEU A 37 18.55 -16.70 14.47
N ASN A 38 18.36 -15.60 15.21
CA ASN A 38 18.87 -15.52 16.59
C ASN A 38 18.18 -16.56 17.49
N ALA A 39 16.88 -16.79 17.31
CA ALA A 39 16.16 -17.83 18.05
C ALA A 39 16.65 -19.25 17.70
N ALA A 40 17.08 -19.49 16.45
CA ALA A 40 17.51 -20.81 15.97
C ALA A 40 19.01 -21.10 16.20
N LEU A 41 19.87 -20.09 16.07
CA LEU A 41 21.34 -20.24 16.02
C LEU A 41 22.07 -19.51 17.17
N GLY A 42 21.36 -18.73 17.98
CA GLY A 42 21.96 -17.95 19.07
C GLY A 42 23.06 -17.00 18.56
N SER A 43 24.22 -16.99 19.22
CA SER A 43 25.36 -16.11 18.92
C SER A 43 26.07 -16.39 17.58
N ALA A 44 25.68 -17.45 16.85
CA ALA A 44 26.21 -17.77 15.53
C ALA A 44 25.40 -17.13 14.39
N ALA A 45 24.39 -16.30 14.69
CA ALA A 45 23.59 -15.65 13.68
C ALA A 45 24.47 -14.74 12.77
N PRO A 46 24.45 -14.93 11.44
CA PRO A 46 25.14 -14.06 10.51
C PRO A 46 24.72 -12.58 10.65
N PRO A 47 25.60 -11.65 10.25
CA PRO A 47 25.36 -10.22 10.44
C PRO A 47 24.12 -9.74 9.70
N ALA A 48 23.34 -8.87 10.35
CA ALA A 48 22.06 -8.32 9.86
C ALA A 48 22.13 -7.68 8.46
N THR A 49 23.31 -7.21 8.06
CA THR A 49 23.56 -6.63 6.74
C THR A 49 23.32 -7.61 5.59
N GLN A 50 23.41 -8.92 5.81
CA GLN A 50 23.11 -9.93 4.79
C GLN A 50 21.62 -9.98 4.41
N HIS A 51 20.72 -9.57 5.31
CA HIS A 51 19.27 -9.57 5.08
C HIS A 51 18.75 -8.23 4.54
N LEU A 52 19.59 -7.20 4.53
CA LEU A 52 19.22 -5.87 4.05
C LEU A 52 18.82 -5.90 2.56
N GLY A 53 19.57 -6.65 1.73
CA GLY A 53 19.27 -6.77 0.30
C GLY A 53 17.90 -7.39 0.04
N THR A 54 17.55 -8.45 0.77
CA THR A 54 16.25 -9.12 0.66
C THR A 54 15.12 -8.20 1.13
N ALA A 55 15.31 -7.49 2.26
CA ALA A 55 14.33 -6.54 2.77
C ALA A 55 14.04 -5.40 1.78
N ILE A 56 15.08 -4.86 1.13
CA ILE A 56 14.92 -3.83 0.09
C ILE A 56 14.11 -4.38 -1.09
N ILE A 57 14.41 -5.58 -1.58
CA ILE A 57 13.69 -6.18 -2.71
C ILE A 57 12.20 -6.34 -2.37
N PHE A 58 11.86 -6.92 -1.21
CA PHE A 58 10.48 -7.07 -0.77
C PHE A 58 9.75 -5.74 -0.64
N THR A 59 10.46 -4.71 -0.18
CA THR A 59 9.90 -3.36 -0.04
C THR A 59 9.59 -2.72 -1.38
N VAL A 60 10.49 -2.88 -2.37
CA VAL A 60 10.24 -2.41 -3.74
C VAL A 60 9.04 -3.13 -4.34
N VAL A 61 8.94 -4.45 -4.17
CA VAL A 61 7.78 -5.22 -4.64
C VAL A 61 6.48 -4.73 -3.98
N ALA A 62 6.46 -4.57 -2.67
CA ALA A 62 5.30 -4.05 -1.94
C ALA A 62 4.91 -2.64 -2.39
N ALA A 63 5.89 -1.77 -2.66
CA ALA A 63 5.64 -0.43 -3.17
C ALA A 63 5.01 -0.45 -4.57
N ILE A 64 5.48 -1.33 -5.46
CA ILE A 64 4.91 -1.52 -6.80
C ILE A 64 3.46 -2.02 -6.70
N VAL A 65 3.19 -3.02 -5.86
CA VAL A 65 1.84 -3.56 -5.65
C VAL A 65 0.91 -2.50 -5.06
N GLY A 66 1.37 -1.75 -4.05
CA GLY A 66 0.62 -0.66 -3.46
C GLY A 66 0.30 0.46 -4.45
N ALA A 67 1.26 0.82 -5.30
CA ALA A 67 1.05 1.79 -6.38
C ALA A 67 0.02 1.29 -7.40
N ALA A 68 0.11 0.02 -7.83
CA ALA A 68 -0.88 -0.58 -8.73
C ALA A 68 -2.29 -0.59 -8.11
N ALA A 69 -2.41 -0.93 -6.83
CA ALA A 69 -3.67 -0.89 -6.10
C ALA A 69 -4.25 0.54 -6.01
N TYR A 70 -3.42 1.55 -5.78
CA TYR A 70 -3.83 2.95 -5.80
C TYR A 70 -4.39 3.36 -7.17
N PHE A 71 -3.68 3.03 -8.24
CA PHE A 71 -4.12 3.35 -9.59
C PHE A 71 -5.45 2.67 -9.92
N ALA A 72 -5.58 1.39 -9.62
CA ALA A 72 -6.84 0.65 -9.80
C ALA A 72 -8.00 1.29 -9.02
N TYR A 73 -7.79 1.62 -7.74
CA TYR A 73 -8.80 2.27 -6.90
C TYR A 73 -9.21 3.64 -7.44
N SER A 74 -8.23 4.44 -7.88
CA SER A 74 -8.48 5.76 -8.46
C SER A 74 -9.29 5.70 -9.76
N ALA A 75 -9.00 4.72 -10.63
CA ALA A 75 -9.68 4.54 -11.90
C ALA A 75 -11.13 4.07 -11.70
N ILE A 76 -11.36 3.16 -10.75
CA ILE A 76 -12.71 2.70 -10.40
C ILE A 76 -13.54 3.86 -9.86
N LEU A 77 -12.97 4.66 -8.97
CA LEU A 77 -13.69 5.77 -8.34
C LEU A 77 -14.08 6.86 -9.34
N GLN A 78 -13.21 7.15 -10.33
CA GLN A 78 -13.53 8.07 -11.42
C GLN A 78 -14.68 7.55 -12.29
N ARG A 79 -14.69 6.26 -12.63
CA ARG A 79 -15.79 5.63 -13.39
C ARG A 79 -17.12 5.70 -12.63
N SER A 80 -17.12 5.43 -11.33
CA SER A 80 -18.33 5.51 -10.51
C SER A 80 -18.92 6.92 -10.46
N MET A 81 -18.08 7.97 -10.45
CA MET A 81 -18.57 9.35 -10.51
C MET A 81 -19.20 9.69 -11.87
N GLN A 82 -18.60 9.24 -12.97
CA GLN A 82 -19.13 9.51 -14.31
C GLN A 82 -20.52 8.92 -14.53
N ASN A 83 -20.79 7.72 -13.97
CA ASN A 83 -22.10 7.08 -14.07
C ASN A 83 -23.18 7.80 -13.24
N GLN A 84 -22.83 8.32 -12.05
CA GLN A 84 -23.79 9.08 -11.22
C GLN A 84 -24.22 10.39 -11.87
N SER A 85 -23.30 11.08 -12.56
CA SER A 85 -23.62 12.30 -13.30
C SER A 85 -24.60 12.04 -14.45
N ALA A 86 -24.48 10.89 -15.11
CA ALA A 86 -25.37 10.51 -16.22
C ALA A 86 -26.79 10.17 -15.75
N GLU A 87 -26.95 9.50 -14.61
CA GLU A 87 -28.27 9.17 -14.02
C GLU A 87 -29.00 10.41 -13.48
N GLN A 88 -28.28 11.41 -12.95
CA GLN A 88 -28.91 12.66 -12.53
C GLN A 88 -29.49 13.44 -13.72
N GLN A 89 -28.85 13.37 -14.89
CA GLN A 89 -29.26 14.12 -16.08
C GLN A 89 -30.47 13.48 -16.80
N SER A 90 -30.71 12.17 -16.61
CA SER A 90 -31.87 11.46 -17.19
C SER A 90 -33.13 11.51 -16.32
N GLY A 91 -33.04 12.05 -15.10
CA GLY A 91 -34.18 12.19 -14.18
C GLY A 91 -34.85 13.57 -14.20
N GLU A 92 -34.32 14.50 -15.00
CA GLU A 92 -34.83 15.88 -15.14
C GLU A 92 -35.69 16.10 -16.40
N ASP A 93 -35.90 15.06 -17.22
CA ASP A 93 -36.86 15.04 -18.35
C ASP A 93 -38.20 14.42 -17.94
#